data_AF-A0A1W1VHN3-F1
#
_entry.id   AF-A0A1W1VHN3-F1
#
_cell.length_a   1.000
_cell.length_b   1.000
_cell.length_c   1.000
_cell.angle_alpha   90.00
_cell.angle_beta   90.00
_cell.angle_gamma   90.00
#
_symmetry.space_group_name_H-M   'P 1'
#
loop_
_entity.id
_entity.type
_entity.pdbx_description
1 polymer ?
#
loop_
_entity_poly.entity_id
_entity_poly.type
_entity_poly.pdbx_seq_one_letter_code
_entity_poly.pdbx_strand_id
1 'polypeptide(L)'
;MKEILENNRRWVEQMRSQDPQFFEKLSKGQKPRYLFIGCSDSRVPASAITGSGPGEMFVHRNIANMVVNTDMNLLSVLQYAVEVLHVKDVIVCGHYGCGGVAAAAAGKQYGLIDNWLTNIRDVIRLHETEFRRIENEEEQLRRLVELNVIEQVRNLGKTNIIQNAMKGDNPPRLHGLVYDIKVGLLKDLEINDGMMADFEHIYGTKAMEHAEEVLEDQVGAKEDLGSAPEAKAAEEKNSKEGRDNKAPMRKVA
;
A
#
# COMPACT_ATOMS: atom_id res chain seq x y z
N MET A 1 -14.32 -16.13 26.84
CA MET A 1 -14.30 -17.13 25.74
C MET A 1 -15.59 -17.94 25.65
N LYS A 2 -16.13 -18.52 26.73
CA LYS A 2 -17.42 -19.25 26.70
C LYS A 2 -18.57 -18.41 26.13
N GLU A 3 -18.69 -17.17 26.58
CA GLU A 3 -19.68 -16.21 26.10
C GLU A 3 -19.63 -15.98 24.58
N ILE A 4 -18.44 -15.86 23.99
CA ILE A 4 -18.28 -15.68 22.54
C ILE A 4 -18.84 -16.89 21.79
N LEU A 5 -18.58 -18.11 22.28
CA LEU A 5 -19.09 -19.35 21.68
C LEU A 5 -20.63 -19.45 21.82
N GLU A 6 -21.18 -19.01 22.94
CA GLU A 6 -22.64 -18.98 23.16
C GLU A 6 -23.32 -17.92 22.27
N ASN A 7 -22.71 -16.74 22.14
CA ASN A 7 -23.16 -15.69 21.22
C ASN A 7 -23.17 -16.21 19.77
N ASN A 8 -22.13 -16.93 19.36
CA ASN A 8 -22.07 -17.55 18.04
C ASN A 8 -23.20 -18.57 17.82
N ARG A 9 -23.44 -19.48 18.78
CA ARG A 9 -24.54 -20.46 18.66
C ARG A 9 -25.90 -19.79 18.47
N ARG A 10 -26.20 -18.77 19.28
CA ARG A 10 -27.44 -17.99 19.16
C ARG A 10 -27.56 -17.31 17.80
N TRP A 11 -26.47 -16.73 17.29
CA TRP A 11 -26.46 -16.12 15.96
C TRP A 11 -26.68 -17.16 14.84
N VAL A 12 -26.06 -18.33 14.93
CA VAL A 12 -26.26 -19.43 13.97
C VAL A 12 -27.72 -19.89 13.94
N GLU A 13 -28.34 -20.05 15.11
CA GLU A 13 -29.76 -20.42 15.23
C GLU A 13 -30.66 -19.35 14.61
N GLN A 14 -30.38 -18.07 14.87
CA GLN A 14 -31.11 -16.94 14.29
C GLN A 14 -30.98 -16.87 12.76
N MET A 15 -29.79 -17.07 12.21
CA MET A 15 -29.60 -17.03 10.75
C MET A 15 -30.29 -18.21 10.06
N ARG A 16 -30.22 -19.41 10.65
CA ARG A 16 -30.89 -20.61 10.11
C ARG A 16 -32.42 -20.52 10.17
N SER A 17 -32.98 -19.83 11.16
CA SER A 17 -34.43 -19.64 11.23
C SER A 17 -34.93 -18.65 10.17
N GLN A 18 -34.10 -17.71 9.74
CA GLN A 18 -34.40 -16.77 8.65
C GLN A 18 -34.17 -17.40 7.27
N ASP A 19 -33.06 -18.12 7.08
CA ASP A 19 -32.74 -18.84 5.85
C ASP A 19 -32.03 -20.17 6.20
N PRO A 20 -32.74 -21.32 6.11
CA PRO A 20 -32.17 -22.63 6.41
C PRO A 20 -30.93 -22.99 5.57
N GLN A 21 -30.81 -22.41 4.36
CA GLN A 21 -29.70 -22.65 3.44
C GLN A 21 -28.58 -21.60 3.56
N PHE A 22 -28.68 -20.65 4.49
CA PHE A 22 -27.77 -19.52 4.62
C PHE A 22 -26.28 -19.93 4.62
N PHE A 23 -25.88 -20.85 5.50
CA PHE A 23 -24.49 -21.30 5.59
C PHE A 23 -24.05 -22.15 4.40
N GLU A 24 -24.97 -22.91 3.79
CA GLU A 24 -24.67 -23.71 2.59
C GLU A 24 -24.42 -22.81 1.37
N LYS A 25 -25.17 -21.70 1.25
CA LYS A 25 -24.93 -20.69 0.22
C LYS A 25 -23.56 -20.03 0.42
N LEU A 26 -23.24 -19.61 1.64
CA LEU A 26 -21.96 -18.99 1.97
C LEU A 26 -20.76 -19.93 1.76
N SER A 27 -20.91 -21.23 1.98
CA SER A 27 -19.82 -22.19 1.80
C SER A 27 -19.44 -22.46 0.33
N LYS A 28 -20.27 -22.03 -0.64
CA LYS A 28 -20.02 -22.26 -2.08
C LYS A 28 -18.97 -21.32 -2.68
N GLY A 29 -18.44 -20.39 -1.90
CA GLY A 29 -17.37 -19.48 -2.29
C GLY A 29 -17.76 -18.01 -2.10
N GLN A 30 -16.77 -17.13 -2.26
CA GLN A 30 -16.95 -15.69 -2.12
C GLN A 30 -16.83 -14.99 -3.49
N LYS A 31 -17.71 -14.02 -3.73
CA LYS A 31 -17.64 -13.09 -4.88
C LYS A 31 -18.01 -11.69 -4.38
N PRO A 32 -17.19 -11.10 -3.49
CA PRO A 32 -17.50 -9.80 -2.93
C PRO A 32 -17.50 -8.74 -4.02
N ARG A 33 -18.39 -7.77 -3.89
CA ARG A 33 -18.44 -6.61 -4.80
C ARG A 33 -17.44 -5.54 -4.39
N TYR A 34 -17.19 -5.43 -3.09
CA TYR A 34 -16.41 -4.37 -2.47
C TYR A 34 -15.15 -4.91 -1.81
N LEU A 35 -14.02 -4.21 -1.99
CA LEU A 35 -12.92 -4.23 -1.02
C LEU A 35 -13.06 -3.01 -0.11
N PHE A 36 -13.13 -3.22 1.20
CA PHE A 36 -13.23 -2.17 2.20
C PHE A 36 -11.94 -2.10 3.03
N ILE A 37 -11.23 -0.98 2.90
CA ILE A 37 -10.01 -0.67 3.66
C ILE A 37 -10.40 0.34 4.76
N GLY A 38 -10.46 -0.13 6.00
CA GLY A 38 -10.92 0.66 7.14
C GLY A 38 -9.92 0.73 8.29
N CYS A 39 -10.23 1.57 9.27
CA CYS A 39 -9.42 1.68 10.48
C CYS A 39 -9.62 0.44 11.38
N SER A 40 -8.62 0.01 12.14
CA SER A 40 -8.75 -1.05 13.16
C SER A 40 -9.67 -0.68 14.34
N ASP A 41 -10.15 0.56 14.41
CA ASP A 41 -11.12 1.03 15.41
C ASP A 41 -12.33 0.10 15.55
N SER A 42 -12.70 -0.27 16.77
CA SER A 42 -13.70 -1.33 17.01
C SER A 42 -15.14 -0.84 17.10
N ARG A 43 -15.41 0.47 16.97
CA ARG A 43 -16.73 1.03 17.31
C ARG A 43 -17.87 0.54 16.43
N VAL A 44 -17.65 0.38 15.12
CA VAL A 44 -18.69 -0.11 14.20
C VAL A 44 -18.07 -1.02 13.13
N PRO A 45 -18.60 -2.24 12.91
CA PRO A 45 -18.16 -3.12 11.83
C PRO A 45 -18.47 -2.56 10.44
N ALA A 46 -17.61 -2.84 9.46
CA ALA A 46 -17.76 -2.35 8.08
C ALA A 46 -19.12 -2.72 7.45
N SER A 47 -19.57 -3.97 7.63
CA SER A 47 -20.87 -4.42 7.12
C SER A 47 -22.06 -3.67 7.73
N ALA A 48 -21.95 -3.24 8.99
CA ALA A 48 -22.99 -2.44 9.64
C ALA A 48 -23.00 -1.00 9.12
N ILE A 49 -21.82 -0.44 8.81
CA ILE A 49 -21.69 0.91 8.22
C ILE A 49 -22.32 0.96 6.82
N THR A 50 -22.11 -0.05 5.99
CA THR A 50 -22.55 -0.06 4.60
C THR A 50 -23.91 -0.73 4.38
N GLY A 51 -24.45 -1.41 5.39
CA GLY A 51 -25.64 -2.25 5.25
C GLY A 51 -25.41 -3.49 4.36
N SER A 52 -24.15 -3.88 4.13
CA SER A 52 -23.81 -5.02 3.28
C SER A 52 -24.00 -6.35 3.99
N GLY A 53 -24.50 -7.33 3.25
CA GLY A 53 -24.70 -8.69 3.71
C GLY A 53 -23.40 -9.51 3.80
N PRO A 54 -23.45 -10.67 4.47
CA PRO A 54 -22.35 -11.63 4.49
C PRO A 54 -21.92 -12.04 3.07
N GLY A 55 -20.61 -12.03 2.81
CA GLY A 55 -20.02 -12.40 1.51
C GLY A 55 -20.00 -11.29 0.45
N GLU A 56 -20.59 -10.12 0.72
CA GLU A 56 -20.61 -8.99 -0.22
C GLU A 56 -19.34 -8.12 -0.17
N MET A 57 -18.55 -8.25 0.90
CA MET A 57 -17.41 -7.38 1.18
C MET A 57 -16.17 -8.19 1.57
N PHE A 58 -15.04 -7.84 0.95
CA PHE A 58 -13.71 -8.24 1.38
C PHE A 58 -13.11 -7.10 2.22
N VAL A 59 -12.52 -7.40 3.37
CA VAL A 59 -12.20 -6.36 4.36
C VAL A 59 -10.73 -6.40 4.76
N HIS A 60 -10.09 -5.24 4.72
CA HIS A 60 -8.79 -5.00 5.35
C HIS A 60 -8.92 -3.95 6.45
N ARG A 61 -8.17 -4.13 7.55
CA ARG A 61 -8.11 -3.11 8.61
C ARG A 61 -6.69 -2.92 9.12
N ASN A 62 -6.28 -1.66 9.23
CA ASN A 62 -5.07 -1.24 9.93
C ASN A 62 -5.34 0.08 10.67
N ILE A 63 -4.42 0.54 11.52
CA ILE A 63 -4.63 1.79 12.27
C ILE A 63 -4.67 2.96 11.29
N ALA A 64 -5.77 3.74 11.33
CA ALA A 64 -6.02 4.88 10.45
C ALA A 64 -6.10 4.57 8.94
N ASN A 65 -6.55 3.36 8.56
CA ASN A 65 -6.96 3.00 7.19
C ASN A 65 -5.94 3.37 6.11
N MET A 66 -4.67 3.09 6.38
CA MET A 66 -3.53 3.48 5.55
C MET A 66 -3.37 2.59 4.33
N VAL A 67 -2.92 3.21 3.25
CA VAL A 67 -2.44 2.60 2.02
C VAL A 67 -0.98 2.97 1.85
N VAL A 68 -0.10 2.09 2.33
CA VAL A 68 1.36 2.27 2.28
C VAL A 68 1.91 1.40 1.14
N ASN A 69 2.65 2.02 0.21
CA ASN A 69 3.11 1.38 -1.03
C ASN A 69 4.09 0.20 -0.83
N THR A 70 4.55 -0.03 0.40
CA THR A 70 5.44 -1.14 0.78
C THR A 70 4.84 -2.02 1.88
N ASP A 71 3.59 -1.80 2.28
CA ASP A 71 2.89 -2.67 3.23
C ASP A 71 2.39 -3.92 2.50
N MET A 72 3.23 -4.96 2.52
CA MET A 72 2.91 -6.25 1.91
C MET A 72 1.61 -6.87 2.45
N ASN A 73 1.19 -6.55 3.67
CA ASN A 73 -0.07 -7.05 4.21
C ASN A 73 -1.26 -6.50 3.40
N LEU A 74 -1.38 -5.18 3.33
CA LEU A 74 -2.40 -4.52 2.52
C LEU A 74 -2.28 -4.88 1.03
N LEU A 75 -1.07 -4.85 0.47
CA LEU A 75 -0.88 -5.08 -0.97
C LEU A 75 -1.29 -6.50 -1.38
N SER A 76 -1.05 -7.50 -0.53
CA SER A 76 -1.52 -8.87 -0.77
C SER A 76 -3.05 -8.94 -0.81
N VAL A 77 -3.72 -8.23 0.11
CA VAL A 77 -5.19 -8.16 0.16
C VAL A 77 -5.75 -7.44 -1.07
N LEU A 78 -5.12 -6.32 -1.46
CA LEU A 78 -5.50 -5.53 -2.63
C LEU A 78 -5.35 -6.35 -3.92
N GLN A 79 -4.21 -7.01 -4.12
CA GLN A 79 -3.95 -7.85 -5.29
C GLN A 79 -5.00 -8.96 -5.40
N TYR A 80 -5.22 -9.70 -4.31
CA TYR A 80 -6.19 -10.79 -4.31
C TYR A 80 -7.61 -10.29 -4.61
N ALA A 81 -8.02 -9.17 -4.02
CA ALA A 81 -9.34 -8.60 -4.27
C ALA A 81 -9.55 -8.20 -5.74
N VAL A 82 -8.54 -7.58 -6.35
CA VAL A 82 -8.63 -7.03 -7.71
C VAL A 82 -8.43 -8.12 -8.77
N GLU A 83 -7.38 -8.92 -8.63
CA GLU A 83 -6.95 -9.87 -9.67
C GLU A 83 -7.63 -11.24 -9.55
N VAL A 84 -8.01 -11.67 -8.33
CA VAL A 84 -8.61 -13.00 -8.10
C VAL A 84 -10.12 -12.89 -7.87
N LEU A 85 -10.57 -11.96 -7.04
CA LEU A 85 -11.99 -11.80 -6.71
C LEU A 85 -12.73 -10.84 -7.66
N HIS A 86 -12.00 -10.05 -8.46
CA HIS A 86 -12.54 -9.09 -9.41
C HIS A 86 -13.57 -8.13 -8.80
N VAL A 87 -13.27 -7.61 -7.60
CA VAL A 87 -14.11 -6.61 -6.93
C VAL A 87 -14.35 -5.41 -7.86
N LYS A 88 -15.53 -4.79 -7.76
CA LYS A 88 -15.94 -3.67 -8.62
C LYS A 88 -15.60 -2.32 -8.02
N ASP A 89 -15.44 -2.28 -6.70
CA ASP A 89 -15.28 -1.06 -5.94
C ASP A 89 -14.24 -1.31 -4.84
N VAL A 90 -13.22 -0.45 -4.78
CA VAL A 90 -12.23 -0.41 -3.69
C VAL A 90 -12.49 0.86 -2.89
N ILE A 91 -12.80 0.71 -1.62
CA ILE A 91 -13.22 1.79 -0.73
C ILE A 91 -12.15 1.97 0.34
N VAL A 92 -11.61 3.18 0.45
CA VAL A 92 -10.89 3.61 1.65
C VAL A 92 -11.88 4.38 2.53
N CYS A 93 -12.16 3.85 3.71
CA CYS A 93 -13.10 4.48 4.65
C CYS A 93 -12.37 4.97 5.90
N GLY A 94 -12.25 6.29 6.02
CA GLY A 94 -11.88 6.95 7.26
C GLY A 94 -13.04 7.04 8.23
N HIS A 95 -12.77 7.52 9.45
CA HIS A 95 -13.83 7.86 10.40
C HIS A 95 -13.40 9.02 11.30
N TYR A 96 -14.35 9.89 11.65
CA TYR A 96 -14.07 10.98 12.57
C TYR A 96 -13.79 10.46 13.99
N GLY A 97 -12.99 11.23 14.74
CA GLY A 97 -12.51 10.83 16.06
C GLY A 97 -11.56 9.62 16.04
N CYS A 98 -10.78 9.45 14.96
CA CYS A 98 -9.79 8.38 14.86
C CYS A 98 -8.60 8.61 15.80
N GLY A 99 -8.35 7.67 16.71
CA GLY A 99 -7.24 7.76 17.67
C GLY A 99 -5.86 7.78 17.01
N GLY A 100 -5.66 7.06 15.90
CA GLY A 100 -4.40 7.08 15.15
C GLY A 100 -4.12 8.43 14.50
N VAL A 101 -5.14 9.04 13.89
CA VAL A 101 -5.03 10.39 13.30
C VAL A 101 -4.77 11.44 14.36
N ALA A 102 -5.51 11.39 15.48
CA ALA A 102 -5.28 12.30 16.61
C ALA A 102 -3.87 12.16 17.19
N ALA A 103 -3.38 10.93 17.37
CA ALA A 103 -2.02 10.67 17.84
C ALA A 103 -0.95 11.23 16.88
N ALA A 104 -1.16 11.12 15.57
CA ALA A 104 -0.24 11.68 14.57
C ALA A 104 -0.17 13.21 14.65
N ALA A 105 -1.29 13.89 14.87
CA ALA A 105 -1.38 15.34 15.00
C ALA A 105 -0.92 15.89 16.37
N ALA A 106 -0.90 15.07 17.43
CA ALA A 106 -0.68 15.53 18.80
C ALA A 106 0.75 16.03 19.11
N GLY A 107 1.72 15.90 18.20
CA GLY A 107 3.12 16.28 18.45
C GLY A 107 3.80 15.50 19.58
N LYS A 108 3.28 14.32 19.91
CA LYS A 108 3.74 13.43 20.99
C LYS A 108 4.31 12.13 20.42
N GLN A 109 5.11 11.45 21.25
CA GLN A 109 5.62 10.11 20.96
C GLN A 109 4.79 9.05 21.69
N TYR A 110 4.51 7.95 20.99
CA TYR A 110 3.71 6.80 21.43
C TYR A 110 4.46 5.46 21.26
N GLY A 111 5.75 5.48 20.87
CA GLY A 111 6.61 4.30 20.79
C GLY A 111 6.61 3.68 19.40
N LEU A 112 6.56 2.34 19.31
CA LEU A 112 6.68 1.63 18.02
C LEU A 112 5.68 2.11 16.96
N ILE A 113 4.46 2.45 17.39
CA ILE A 113 3.40 2.92 16.51
C ILE A 113 3.76 4.23 15.81
N ASP A 114 4.68 5.04 16.35
CA ASP A 114 5.08 6.29 15.72
C ASP A 114 5.64 6.09 14.32
N ASN A 115 6.30 4.96 14.05
CA ASN A 115 6.80 4.62 12.70
C ASN A 115 5.64 4.48 11.71
N TRP A 116 4.51 3.90 12.15
CA TRP A 116 3.30 3.81 11.36
C TRP A 116 2.63 5.18 11.19
N LEU A 117 2.55 5.95 12.29
CA LEU A 117 1.94 7.29 12.29
C LEU A 117 2.72 8.30 11.45
N THR A 118 4.00 8.08 11.17
CA THR A 118 4.79 8.91 10.25
C THR A 118 4.13 9.03 8.89
N ASN A 119 3.49 7.98 8.38
CA ASN A 119 2.75 8.03 7.11
C ASN A 119 1.59 9.05 7.16
N ILE A 120 0.94 9.24 8.32
CA ILE A 120 -0.12 10.25 8.52
C ILE A 120 0.51 11.63 8.72
N ARG A 121 1.64 11.72 9.42
CA ARG A 121 2.41 12.98 9.56
C ARG A 121 2.89 13.50 8.20
N ASP A 122 3.17 12.62 7.24
CA ASP A 122 3.47 13.00 5.87
C ASP A 122 2.25 13.61 5.16
N VAL A 123 1.03 13.14 5.44
CA VAL A 123 -0.20 13.79 4.96
C VAL A 123 -0.31 15.21 5.54
N ILE A 124 -0.04 15.39 6.84
CA ILE A 124 0.01 16.73 7.46
C ILE A 124 1.04 17.61 6.75
N ARG A 125 2.25 17.09 6.49
CA ARG A 125 3.32 17.81 5.79
C ARG A 125 2.93 18.21 4.37
N LEU A 126 2.25 17.33 3.63
CA LEU A 126 1.78 17.62 2.26
C LEU A 126 0.71 18.71 2.23
N HIS A 127 -0.15 18.76 3.25
CA HIS A 127 -1.26 19.70 3.35
C HIS A 127 -1.03 20.77 4.43
N GLU A 128 0.22 21.08 4.76
CA GLU A 128 0.58 21.86 5.96
C GLU A 128 -0.08 23.24 5.98
N THR A 129 -0.14 23.90 4.81
CA THR A 129 -0.74 25.25 4.70
C THR A 129 -2.24 25.21 4.99
N GLU A 130 -2.96 24.21 4.48
CA GLU A 130 -4.39 24.04 4.74
C GLU A 130 -4.63 23.64 6.20
N PHE A 131 -3.88 22.65 6.69
CA PHE A 131 -3.99 22.11 8.04
C PHE A 131 -3.78 23.19 9.11
N ARG A 132 -2.75 24.02 8.97
CA ARG A 132 -2.43 25.10 9.94
C ARG A 132 -3.40 26.27 9.93
N ARG A 133 -4.22 26.44 8.88
CA ARG A 133 -5.23 27.51 8.81
C ARG A 133 -6.50 27.20 9.60
N ILE A 134 -6.70 25.95 10.00
CA ILE A 134 -7.87 25.53 10.77
C ILE A 134 -7.55 25.74 12.25
N GLU A 135 -8.19 26.74 12.87
CA GLU A 135 -7.93 27.11 14.27
C GLU A 135 -8.62 26.18 15.27
N ASN A 136 -9.79 25.65 14.93
CA ASN A 136 -10.52 24.72 15.78
C ASN A 136 -9.89 23.31 15.69
N GLU A 137 -9.42 22.79 16.82
CA GLU A 137 -8.73 21.50 16.88
C GLU A 137 -9.61 20.32 16.41
N GLU A 138 -10.91 20.32 16.75
CA GLU A 138 -11.84 19.27 16.32
C GLU A 138 -12.01 19.29 14.80
N GLU A 139 -12.25 20.45 14.22
CA GLU A 139 -12.36 20.62 12.76
C GLU A 139 -11.05 20.31 12.05
N GLN A 140 -9.91 20.66 12.64
CA GLN A 140 -8.59 20.34 12.11
C GLN A 140 -8.37 18.82 12.04
N LEU A 141 -8.73 18.09 13.10
CA LEU A 141 -8.66 16.63 13.12
C LEU A 141 -9.67 15.99 12.17
N ARG A 142 -10.90 16.51 12.08
CA ARG A 142 -11.89 16.05 11.11
C ARG A 142 -11.37 16.22 9.69
N ARG A 143 -10.79 17.38 9.39
CA ARG A 143 -10.21 17.62 8.07
C ARG A 143 -9.00 16.72 7.78
N LEU A 144 -8.14 16.47 8.77
CA LEU A 144 -7.02 15.53 8.59
C LEU A 144 -7.48 14.10 8.31
N VAL A 145 -8.60 13.64 8.88
CA VAL A 145 -9.20 12.35 8.50
C VAL A 145 -9.57 12.35 7.01
N GLU A 146 -10.21 13.41 6.52
CA GLU A 146 -10.59 13.52 5.10
C GLU A 146 -9.37 13.55 4.18
N LEU A 147 -8.37 14.38 4.51
CA LEU A 147 -7.11 14.48 3.76
C LEU A 147 -6.37 13.14 3.76
N ASN A 148 -6.37 12.43 4.89
CA ASN A 148 -5.76 11.10 4.97
C ASN A 148 -6.45 10.11 4.01
N VAL A 149 -7.79 10.10 3.96
CA VAL A 149 -8.53 9.25 3.02
C VAL A 149 -8.19 9.62 1.58
N ILE A 150 -8.15 10.91 1.24
CA ILE A 150 -7.79 11.39 -0.10
C ILE A 150 -6.39 10.88 -0.50
N GLU A 151 -5.40 11.05 0.37
CA GLU A 151 -4.03 10.58 0.08
C GLU A 151 -3.93 9.05 0.00
N GLN A 152 -4.72 8.32 0.79
CA GLN A 152 -4.75 6.86 0.71
C GLN A 152 -5.39 6.37 -0.59
N VAL A 153 -6.44 7.03 -1.09
CA VAL A 153 -7.01 6.72 -2.41
C VAL A 153 -6.02 7.06 -3.52
N ARG A 154 -5.27 8.16 -3.40
CA ARG A 154 -4.14 8.47 -4.30
C ARG A 154 -3.10 7.36 -4.27
N ASN A 155 -2.72 6.88 -3.10
CA ASN A 155 -1.75 5.79 -2.97
C ASN A 155 -2.24 4.49 -3.62
N LEU A 156 -3.54 4.18 -3.58
CA LEU A 156 -4.08 3.02 -4.31
C LEU A 156 -3.77 3.10 -5.80
N GLY A 157 -4.03 4.23 -6.46
CA GLY A 157 -3.74 4.34 -7.89
C GLY A 157 -2.26 4.50 -8.25
N LYS A 158 -1.39 4.72 -7.26
CA LYS A 158 0.07 4.59 -7.45
C LYS A 158 0.52 3.12 -7.48
N THR A 159 -0.29 2.19 -7.00
CA THR A 159 0.07 0.76 -7.01
C THR A 159 0.03 0.20 -8.43
N ASN A 160 1.00 -0.66 -8.76
CA ASN A 160 0.99 -1.39 -10.02
C ASN A 160 -0.28 -2.27 -10.17
N ILE A 161 -0.82 -2.80 -9.07
CA ILE A 161 -2.07 -3.59 -9.04
C ILE A 161 -3.23 -2.79 -9.66
N ILE A 162 -3.46 -1.57 -9.16
CA ILE A 162 -4.53 -0.72 -9.68
C ILE A 162 -4.20 -0.23 -11.09
N GLN A 163 -2.97 0.23 -11.34
CA GLN A 163 -2.60 0.72 -12.66
C GLN A 163 -2.73 -0.34 -13.76
N ASN A 164 -2.42 -1.60 -13.46
CA ASN A 164 -2.60 -2.70 -14.39
C ASN A 164 -4.08 -3.03 -14.56
N ALA A 165 -4.87 -3.03 -13.48
CA ALA A 165 -6.32 -3.24 -13.56
C ALA A 165 -7.01 -2.15 -14.41
N MET A 166 -6.56 -0.89 -14.31
CA MET A 166 -7.06 0.26 -15.09
C MET A 166 -6.87 0.12 -16.60
N LYS A 167 -5.97 -0.75 -17.07
CA LYS A 167 -5.76 -1.04 -18.50
C LYS A 167 -6.73 -2.07 -19.06
N GLY A 168 -7.50 -2.77 -18.21
CA GLY A 168 -8.47 -3.78 -18.63
C GLY A 168 -9.86 -3.21 -18.89
N ASP A 169 -10.78 -4.05 -19.37
CA ASP A 169 -12.13 -3.64 -19.81
C ASP A 169 -13.08 -3.22 -18.68
N ASN A 170 -12.79 -3.61 -17.43
CA ASN A 170 -13.68 -3.37 -16.30
C ASN A 170 -12.89 -3.13 -15.01
N PRO A 171 -12.19 -1.98 -14.92
CA PRO A 171 -11.36 -1.69 -13.77
C PRO A 171 -12.19 -1.42 -12.52
N PRO A 172 -11.63 -1.69 -11.32
CA PRO A 172 -12.29 -1.32 -10.07
C PRO A 172 -12.37 0.21 -9.94
N ARG A 173 -13.50 0.72 -9.47
CA ARG A 173 -13.63 2.13 -9.07
C ARG A 173 -13.01 2.34 -7.70
N LEU A 174 -12.39 3.49 -7.48
CA LEU A 174 -11.79 3.85 -6.20
C LEU A 174 -12.65 4.89 -5.50
N HIS A 175 -12.93 4.68 -4.21
CA HIS A 175 -13.79 5.55 -3.43
C HIS A 175 -13.12 5.97 -2.13
N GLY A 176 -13.28 7.24 -1.77
CA GLY A 176 -12.89 7.77 -0.46
C GLY A 176 -14.11 8.16 0.35
N LEU A 177 -14.37 7.43 1.43
CA LEU A 177 -15.50 7.69 2.31
C LEU A 177 -15.02 8.08 3.71
N VAL A 178 -15.83 8.83 4.43
CA VAL A 178 -15.64 9.09 5.87
C VAL A 178 -16.91 8.77 6.63
N TYR A 179 -16.79 7.91 7.65
CA TYR A 179 -17.88 7.59 8.55
C TYR A 179 -17.89 8.52 9.77
N ASP A 180 -19.00 9.22 9.98
CA ASP A 180 -19.20 10.00 11.20
C ASP A 180 -19.85 9.11 12.27
N ILE A 181 -19.04 8.71 13.26
CA ILE A 181 -19.47 7.83 14.35
C ILE A 181 -20.52 8.50 15.25
N LYS A 182 -20.55 9.83 15.32
CA LYS A 182 -21.49 10.57 16.17
C LYS A 182 -22.91 10.52 15.60
N VAL A 183 -23.05 10.59 14.27
CA VAL A 183 -24.37 10.62 13.61
C VAL A 183 -24.71 9.32 12.85
N GLY A 184 -23.72 8.46 12.62
CA GLY A 184 -23.90 7.17 11.96
C GLY A 184 -24.01 7.23 10.44
N LEU A 185 -23.54 8.30 9.80
CA LEU A 185 -23.65 8.52 8.35
C LEU A 185 -22.30 8.46 7.64
N LEU A 186 -22.33 7.95 6.40
CA LEU A 186 -21.20 8.02 5.47
C LEU A 186 -21.25 9.36 4.71
N LYS A 187 -20.08 9.99 4.59
CA LYS A 187 -19.82 11.11 3.70
C LYS A 187 -18.94 10.62 2.56
N ASP A 188 -19.38 10.84 1.33
CA ASP A 188 -18.54 10.69 0.15
C ASP A 188 -17.63 11.92 0.01
N LEU A 189 -16.35 11.70 -0.24
CA LEU A 189 -15.39 12.78 -0.52
C LEU A 189 -15.35 13.14 -2.00
N GLU A 190 -16.14 12.46 -2.85
CA GLU A 190 -16.31 12.72 -4.27
C GLU A 190 -14.96 12.77 -5.02
N ILE A 191 -14.07 11.84 -4.66
CA ILE A 191 -12.75 11.74 -5.27
C ILE A 191 -12.94 11.29 -6.72
N ASN A 192 -12.59 12.17 -7.66
CA ASN A 192 -12.79 11.92 -9.07
C ASN A 192 -11.72 10.99 -9.67
N ASP A 193 -12.08 10.28 -10.75
CA ASP A 193 -11.15 9.42 -11.50
C ASP A 193 -10.04 10.23 -12.19
N GLY A 194 -10.28 11.51 -12.48
CA GLY A 194 -9.31 12.43 -13.07
C GLY A 194 -8.06 12.65 -12.23
N MET A 195 -8.17 12.42 -10.91
CA MET A 195 -7.03 12.48 -9.99
C MET A 195 -5.89 11.54 -10.39
N MET A 196 -6.18 10.41 -11.06
CA MET A 196 -5.13 9.52 -11.55
C MET A 196 -4.48 10.03 -12.84
N ALA A 197 -5.25 10.70 -13.70
CA ALA A 197 -4.73 11.33 -14.91
C ALA A 197 -3.74 12.46 -14.56
N ASP A 198 -4.01 13.21 -13.49
CA ASP A 198 -3.12 14.29 -13.03
C ASP A 198 -1.69 13.80 -12.73
N PHE A 199 -1.54 12.55 -12.28
CA PHE A 199 -0.25 11.96 -11.93
C PHE A 199 0.25 10.91 -12.92
N GLU A 200 -0.41 10.73 -14.06
CA GLU A 200 -0.04 9.71 -15.04
C GLU A 200 1.38 9.93 -15.59
N HIS A 201 1.81 11.19 -15.72
CA HIS A 201 3.17 11.54 -16.14
C HIS A 201 4.27 11.14 -15.14
N ILE A 202 3.93 10.86 -13.87
CA ILE A 202 4.86 10.47 -12.81
C ILE A 202 4.77 8.97 -12.55
N TYR A 203 3.53 8.48 -12.36
CA TYR A 203 3.27 7.12 -11.89
C TYR A 203 2.79 6.19 -12.98
N GLY A 204 2.46 6.67 -14.19
CA GLY A 204 2.03 5.84 -15.29
C GLY A 204 3.13 4.85 -15.69
N THR A 205 3.01 3.60 -15.26
CA THR A 205 3.96 2.56 -15.61
C THR A 205 3.54 1.82 -16.88
N LYS A 206 4.47 1.68 -17.83
CA LYS A 206 4.37 0.63 -18.86
C LYS A 206 4.97 -0.64 -18.27
N ALA A 207 4.30 -1.78 -18.46
CA ALA A 207 4.92 -3.05 -18.13
C ALA A 207 6.17 -3.17 -19.01
N MET A 208 7.33 -3.32 -18.39
CA MET A 208 8.57 -3.58 -19.13
C MET A 208 8.59 -5.07 -19.47
N GLU A 209 8.86 -5.43 -20.73
CA GLU A 209 9.09 -6.83 -21.16
C GLU A 209 10.44 -7.38 -20.64
N HIS A 210 10.98 -6.78 -19.58
CA HIS A 210 12.35 -6.86 -19.12
C HIS A 210 12.68 -8.16 -18.36
N ALA A 211 12.88 -9.23 -19.11
CA ALA A 211 13.91 -10.21 -18.78
C ALA A 211 14.98 -10.34 -19.88
N GLU A 212 14.69 -9.98 -21.14
CA GLU A 212 15.63 -10.13 -22.26
C GLU A 212 16.35 -8.81 -22.66
N GLU A 213 15.68 -7.65 -22.67
CA GLU A 213 16.29 -6.41 -23.20
C GLU A 213 17.40 -5.77 -22.31
N VAL A 214 17.36 -5.93 -20.98
CA VAL A 214 18.40 -5.34 -20.10
C VAL A 214 19.78 -5.96 -20.35
N LEU A 215 19.80 -7.22 -20.79
CA LEU A 215 21.04 -7.93 -21.09
C LEU A 215 21.62 -7.48 -22.44
N GLU A 216 20.79 -7.15 -23.42
CA GLU A 216 21.26 -6.73 -24.75
C GLU A 216 21.87 -5.31 -24.71
N ASP A 217 21.26 -4.37 -23.99
CA ASP A 217 21.77 -2.99 -23.87
C ASP A 217 23.07 -2.88 -23.06
N GLN A 218 23.35 -3.82 -22.13
CA GLN A 218 24.60 -3.81 -21.36
C GLN A 218 25.75 -4.56 -22.03
N VAL A 219 25.48 -5.44 -23.00
CA VAL A 219 26.50 -6.17 -23.77
C VAL A 219 26.89 -5.42 -25.05
N GLY A 220 25.95 -4.69 -25.68
CA GLY A 220 26.21 -3.90 -26.90
C GLY A 220 27.14 -2.69 -26.71
N ALA A 221 27.37 -2.22 -25.47
CA ALA A 221 28.21 -1.05 -25.19
C ALA A 221 29.71 -1.38 -24.95
N LYS A 222 30.14 -2.63 -25.10
CA LYS A 222 31.53 -3.07 -24.83
C LYS A 222 32.39 -3.41 -26.06
N GLU A 223 31.88 -3.26 -27.29
CA GLU A 223 32.65 -3.61 -28.50
C GLU A 223 33.36 -2.45 -29.21
N ASP A 224 33.47 -1.27 -28.59
CA ASP A 224 34.28 -0.16 -29.14
C ASP A 224 35.42 0.24 -28.19
N LEU A 225 36.36 -0.68 -28.00
CA LEU A 225 37.72 -0.36 -27.58
C LEU A 225 38.64 -0.69 -28.76
N GLY A 226 38.91 0.35 -29.54
CA GLY A 226 39.74 0.31 -30.74
C GLY A 226 41.09 -0.39 -30.54
N SER A 227 41.47 -1.07 -31.61
CA SER A 227 42.81 -1.56 -31.98
C SER A 227 43.98 -1.01 -31.14
N ALA A 228 44.62 -1.90 -30.38
CA ALA A 228 45.93 -1.66 -29.80
C ALA A 228 46.98 -1.48 -30.93
N PRO A 229 47.91 -0.51 -30.84
CA PRO A 229 48.99 -0.39 -31.80
C PRO A 229 50.07 -1.45 -31.57
N GLU A 230 50.60 -1.97 -32.67
CA GLU A 230 51.62 -3.01 -32.78
C GLU A 230 52.91 -2.68 -32.01
N ALA A 231 53.44 -3.69 -31.31
CA ALA A 231 54.72 -3.63 -30.63
C ALA A 231 55.88 -3.57 -31.64
N LYS A 232 56.69 -2.51 -31.58
CA LYS A 232 58.03 -2.47 -32.18
C LYS A 232 59.10 -2.68 -31.11
N ALA A 233 59.88 -3.73 -31.29
CA ALA A 233 61.11 -4.02 -30.56
C ALA A 233 62.22 -3.04 -30.94
N ALA A 234 63.02 -2.61 -29.95
CA ALA A 234 64.37 -2.10 -30.15
C ALA A 234 65.23 -2.46 -28.93
N GLU A 235 66.34 -3.15 -29.21
CA GLU A 235 67.41 -3.53 -28.29
C GLU A 235 68.28 -2.31 -27.92
N GLU A 236 68.83 -2.26 -26.69
CA GLU A 236 70.28 -2.37 -26.43
C GLU A 236 70.70 -2.07 -24.96
N LYS A 237 71.36 -3.08 -24.37
CA LYS A 237 72.63 -3.09 -23.61
C LYS A 237 72.82 -2.38 -22.25
N ASN A 238 73.25 -3.24 -21.29
CA ASN A 238 74.27 -3.09 -20.23
C ASN A 238 73.98 -2.10 -19.07
N SER A 239 74.24 -2.40 -17.79
CA SER A 239 75.16 -3.34 -17.14
C SER A 239 74.97 -3.32 -15.60
N LYS A 240 75.34 -4.43 -14.91
CA LYS A 240 75.87 -4.54 -13.51
C LYS A 240 74.98 -4.00 -12.37
N GLU A 241 74.78 -4.57 -11.19
CA GLU A 241 75.40 -5.52 -10.25
C GLU A 241 74.21 -5.92 -9.30
N GLY A 242 74.02 -7.13 -8.76
CA GLY A 242 74.87 -7.83 -7.82
C GLY A 242 74.09 -8.16 -6.52
N ARG A 243 73.98 -9.47 -6.22
CA ARG A 243 73.85 -10.13 -4.89
C ARG A 243 72.52 -10.16 -4.10
N ASP A 244 72.04 -11.41 -3.99
CA ASP A 244 71.82 -12.20 -2.76
C ASP A 244 70.77 -11.81 -1.70
N ASN A 245 69.82 -12.74 -1.55
CA ASN A 245 69.56 -13.60 -0.37
C ASN A 245 68.20 -13.50 0.36
N LYS A 246 67.58 -14.69 0.41
CA LYS A 246 66.86 -15.34 1.53
C LYS A 246 65.43 -14.90 1.91
N ALA A 247 64.51 -15.84 1.64
CA ALA A 247 63.35 -16.22 2.44
C ALA A 247 63.74 -16.56 3.93
N PRO A 248 62.83 -16.76 4.92
CA PRO A 248 61.46 -17.27 4.76
C PRO A 248 60.37 -16.77 5.73
N MET A 249 59.16 -17.27 5.45
CA MET A 249 57.97 -17.48 6.29
C MET A 249 58.08 -17.26 7.80
N ARG A 250 57.01 -16.66 8.38
CA ARG A 250 56.32 -17.23 9.55
C ARG A 250 54.87 -16.76 9.70
N LYS A 251 54.03 -17.74 10.06
CA LYS A 251 52.63 -17.65 10.53
C LYS A 251 52.55 -17.13 11.98
N VAL A 252 51.29 -16.96 12.41
CA VAL A 252 50.74 -16.86 13.79
C VAL A 252 50.62 -15.40 14.27
N ALA A 253 49.49 -14.89 14.75
CA ALA A 253 48.33 -15.51 15.40
C ALA A 253 46.99 -15.01 14.82
#